data_AF-A0A3P7YTT1-F1
#
_entry.id   AF-A0A3P7YTT1-F1
#
_cell.length_a   1.000
_cell.length_b   1.000
_cell.length_c   1.000
_cell.angle_alpha   90.00
_cell.angle_beta   90.00
_cell.angle_gamma   90.00
#
_symmetry.space_group_name_H-M   'P 1'
#
loop_
_entity.id
_entity.type
_entity.pdbx_description
1 polymer ?
#
loop_
_entity_poly.entity_id
_entity_poly.type
_entity_poly.pdbx_seq_one_letter_code
_entity_poly.pdbx_strand_id
1 'polypeptide(L)'
;MKITSFLFQVQFTPFNHSVVAVLKTIPSKIYIPEIKAWSFPLEDICTVEKALQSLDDVSLEIEKISDHAVKTLLTYGKSNVGMNEPNLEKHIENTLVDVLFPYQRRGVIYGIMKRGRLLLADEMGLGKSIQALGIARYFKCDWPLLIICPSSVKYSWLNVCLSFYAVFAAN
;
A
#
# COMPACT_ATOMS: atom_id res chain seq x y z
N MET A 1 -9.23 10.33 8.91
CA MET A 1 -8.20 11.08 8.16
C MET A 1 -8.00 10.39 6.81
N LYS A 2 -8.66 10.87 5.74
CA LYS A 2 -8.45 10.34 4.38
C LYS A 2 -7.13 10.93 3.87
N ILE A 3 -6.07 10.13 3.85
CA ILE A 3 -4.87 10.48 3.09
C ILE A 3 -5.19 10.14 1.63
N THR A 4 -5.88 11.07 0.94
CA THR A 4 -6.16 10.99 -0.50
C THR A 4 -5.33 12.06 -1.21
N SER A 5 -4.02 11.87 -1.26
CA SER A 5 -3.17 12.65 -2.15
C SER A 5 -2.07 11.76 -2.71
N PHE A 6 -2.38 11.07 -3.80
CA PHE A 6 -1.39 10.42 -4.64
C PHE A 6 -0.70 11.51 -5.48
N LEU A 7 0.33 12.13 -4.90
CA LEU A 7 1.13 13.17 -5.54
C LEU A 7 2.53 12.62 -5.80
N PHE A 8 3.18 13.09 -6.87
CA PHE A 8 4.62 12.92 -7.10
C PHE A 8 5.33 14.26 -7.10
N GLN A 9 6.64 14.23 -6.86
CA GLN A 9 7.48 15.42 -6.75
C GLN A 9 8.49 15.47 -7.89
N VAL A 10 8.73 16.69 -8.39
CA VAL A 10 9.77 17.00 -9.37
C VAL A 10 10.84 17.82 -8.67
N GLN A 11 12.05 17.27 -8.62
CA GLN A 11 13.26 17.92 -8.14
C GLN A 11 14.31 17.88 -9.25
N PHE A 12 15.08 18.95 -9.36
CA PHE A 12 16.12 19.05 -10.39
C PHE A 12 17.33 19.79 -9.82
N THR A 13 18.51 19.29 -10.15
CA THR A 13 19.80 19.84 -9.78
C THR A 13 20.73 19.74 -10.99
N PRO A 14 21.37 20.84 -11.43
CA PRO A 14 21.31 22.20 -10.87
C PRO A 14 19.97 22.89 -11.14
N PHE A 15 19.70 23.98 -10.41
CA PHE A 15 18.50 24.79 -10.61
C PHE A 15 18.48 25.39 -12.02
N ASN A 16 17.36 25.23 -12.74
CA ASN A 16 17.19 25.74 -14.09
C ASN A 16 15.86 26.50 -14.24
N HIS A 17 15.91 27.71 -14.78
CA HIS A 17 14.74 28.59 -14.95
C HIS A 17 13.77 28.10 -16.04
N SER A 18 14.26 27.50 -17.12
CA SER A 18 13.44 26.93 -18.21
C SER A 18 12.57 25.77 -17.68
N VAL A 19 13.15 24.90 -16.85
CA VAL A 19 12.41 23.81 -16.18
C VAL A 19 11.29 24.38 -15.30
N VAL A 20 11.57 25.41 -14.50
CA VAL A 20 10.53 26.06 -13.67
C VAL A 20 9.45 26.72 -14.53
N ALA A 21 9.82 27.36 -15.64
CA ALA A 21 8.86 28.01 -16.54
C ALA A 21 7.87 26.99 -17.12
N VAL A 22 8.38 25.82 -17.56
CA VAL A 22 7.55 24.72 -18.06
C VAL A 22 6.67 24.11 -16.97
N LEU A 23 7.21 23.82 -15.79
CA LEU A 23 6.41 23.27 -14.69
C LEU A 23 5.29 24.25 -14.26
N LYS A 24 5.52 25.56 -14.42
CA LYS A 24 4.51 26.60 -14.18
C LYS A 24 3.39 26.63 -15.23
N THR A 25 3.51 26.02 -16.40
CA THR A 25 2.41 26.01 -17.38
C THR A 25 1.34 24.98 -17.04
N ILE A 26 1.69 23.96 -16.25
CA ILE A 26 0.80 22.86 -15.89
C ILE A 26 -0.19 23.32 -14.81
N PRO A 27 -1.52 23.17 -15.01
CA PRO A 27 -2.52 23.76 -14.13
C PRO A 27 -2.60 23.11 -12.75
N SER A 28 -2.26 21.82 -12.64
CA SER A 28 -2.31 21.03 -11.41
C SER A 28 -1.07 21.18 -10.50
N LYS A 29 -0.17 22.11 -10.84
CA LYS A 29 1.06 22.35 -10.09
C LYS A 29 0.79 22.76 -8.64
N ILE A 30 1.56 22.22 -7.73
CA ILE A 30 1.60 22.61 -6.32
C ILE A 30 3.06 22.87 -5.96
N TYR A 31 3.41 24.09 -5.57
CA TYR A 31 4.75 24.40 -5.10
C TYR A 31 4.86 24.12 -3.59
N ILE A 32 5.88 23.39 -3.17
CA ILE A 32 6.19 23.10 -1.76
C ILE A 32 7.43 23.90 -1.35
N PRO A 33 7.28 25.04 -0.65
CA PRO A 33 8.38 25.92 -0.29
C PRO A 33 9.44 25.26 0.61
N GLU A 34 9.03 24.36 1.50
CA GLU A 34 9.88 23.74 2.52
C GLU A 34 11.02 22.93 1.90
N ILE A 35 10.74 22.22 0.81
CA ILE A 35 11.71 21.39 0.07
C ILE A 35 12.06 21.96 -1.29
N LYS A 36 11.57 23.17 -1.60
CA LYS A 36 11.74 23.86 -2.89
C LYS A 36 11.41 22.98 -4.11
N ALA A 37 10.36 22.15 -3.98
CA ALA A 37 9.97 21.17 -5.00
C ALA A 37 8.60 21.48 -5.60
N TRP A 38 8.37 21.00 -6.82
CA TRP A 38 7.06 21.02 -7.46
C TRP A 38 6.38 19.68 -7.28
N SER A 39 5.09 19.67 -6.95
CA SER A 39 4.27 18.48 -6.78
C SER A 39 3.08 18.50 -7.73
N PHE A 40 2.72 17.31 -8.21
CA PHE A 40 1.64 17.10 -9.17
C PHE A 40 0.86 15.82 -8.82
N PRO A 41 -0.43 15.73 -9.18
CA PRO A 41 -1.19 14.49 -9.14
C PRO A 41 -0.54 13.38 -9.98
N LEU A 42 -0.62 12.11 -9.55
CA LEU A 42 -0.08 10.98 -10.32
C LEU A 42 -0.68 10.89 -11.73
N GLU A 43 -1.89 11.41 -11.95
CA GLU A 43 -2.55 11.46 -13.25
C GLU A 43 -1.77 12.31 -14.28
N ASP A 44 -0.97 13.26 -13.81
CA ASP A 44 -0.25 14.22 -14.63
C ASP A 44 1.19 13.82 -14.92
N ILE A 45 1.65 12.63 -14.51
CA ILE A 45 3.02 12.14 -14.77
C ILE A 45 3.38 12.27 -16.25
N CYS A 46 2.55 11.72 -17.15
CA CYS A 46 2.82 11.79 -18.59
C CYS A 46 2.80 13.22 -19.13
N THR A 47 1.97 14.10 -18.55
CA THR A 47 1.89 15.51 -18.96
C THR A 47 3.17 16.24 -18.58
N VAL A 48 3.64 16.04 -17.35
CA VAL A 48 4.90 16.61 -16.84
C VAL A 48 6.09 16.09 -17.64
N GLU A 49 6.19 14.78 -17.88
CA GLU A 49 7.30 14.21 -18.66
C GLU A 49 7.37 14.78 -20.08
N LYS A 50 6.23 14.89 -20.77
CA LYS A 50 6.18 15.47 -22.12
C LYS A 50 6.56 16.93 -22.14
N ALA A 51 6.10 17.69 -21.14
CA ALA A 51 6.43 19.11 -21.02
C ALA A 51 7.95 19.30 -20.79
N LEU A 52 8.55 18.47 -19.93
CA LEU A 52 10.00 18.49 -19.71
C LEU A 52 10.77 18.05 -20.95
N GLN A 53 10.32 17.03 -21.68
CA GLN A 53 10.96 16.56 -22.91
C GLN A 53 10.88 17.55 -24.08
N SER A 54 9.95 18.51 -24.06
CA SER A 54 9.88 19.57 -25.09
C SER A 54 10.90 20.69 -24.93
N LEU A 55 11.74 20.64 -23.89
CA LEU A 55 12.83 21.58 -23.68
C LEU A 55 14.04 21.17 -24.52
N ASP A 56 14.27 21.88 -25.62
CA ASP A 56 15.44 21.67 -26.49
C ASP A 56 16.72 22.35 -25.95
N ASP A 57 16.58 23.24 -24.96
CA ASP A 57 17.66 24.06 -24.39
C ASP A 57 18.39 23.38 -23.21
N VAL A 58 17.92 22.22 -22.74
CA VAL A 58 18.48 21.53 -21.56
C VAL A 58 18.64 20.03 -21.82
N SER A 59 19.83 19.49 -21.57
CA SER A 59 20.04 18.03 -21.50
C SER A 59 19.43 17.48 -20.20
N LEU A 60 18.25 16.85 -20.31
CA LEU A 60 17.51 16.30 -19.17
C LEU A 60 17.68 14.79 -19.09
N GLU A 61 18.21 14.30 -17.97
CA GLU A 61 18.10 12.90 -17.57
C GLU A 61 16.92 12.75 -16.61
N ILE A 62 15.82 12.17 -17.09
CA ILE A 62 14.61 11.95 -16.30
C ILE A 62 14.66 10.53 -15.75
N GLU A 63 14.80 10.40 -14.43
CA GLU A 63 14.61 9.13 -13.75
C GLU A 63 13.12 8.78 -13.73
N LYS A 64 12.72 7.88 -14.63
CA LYS A 64 11.32 7.50 -14.79
C LYS A 64 10.87 6.53 -13.71
N ILE A 65 9.71 6.81 -13.14
CA ILE A 65 8.96 5.80 -12.39
C ILE A 65 8.45 4.77 -13.41
N SER A 66 8.62 3.48 -13.13
CA SER A 66 8.14 2.46 -14.07
C SER A 66 6.64 2.60 -14.33
N ASP A 67 6.23 2.45 -15.59
CA ASP A 67 4.82 2.55 -16.00
C ASP A 67 3.92 1.60 -15.20
N HIS A 68 4.45 0.44 -14.83
CA HIS A 68 3.75 -0.55 -14.03
C HIS A 68 3.47 -0.04 -12.61
N ALA A 69 4.43 0.64 -11.98
CA ALA A 69 4.24 1.25 -10.67
C ALA A 69 3.18 2.36 -10.74
N VAL A 70 3.28 3.26 -11.74
CA VAL A 70 2.29 4.33 -11.95
C VAL A 70 0.89 3.77 -12.14
N LYS A 71 0.72 2.79 -13.05
CA LYS A 71 -0.57 2.15 -13.29
C LYS A 71 -1.13 1.46 -12.05
N THR A 72 -0.28 0.78 -11.29
CA THR A 72 -0.68 0.10 -10.04
C THR A 72 -1.17 1.11 -9.02
N LEU A 73 -0.44 2.22 -8.83
CA LEU A 73 -0.81 3.28 -7.89
C LEU A 73 -2.12 3.98 -8.29
N LEU A 74 -2.30 4.31 -9.58
CA LEU A 74 -3.53 4.90 -10.09
C LEU A 74 -4.75 3.97 -9.91
N THR A 75 -4.57 2.68 -10.19
CA THR A 75 -5.62 1.67 -10.00
C THR A 75 -6.00 1.51 -8.52
N TYR A 76 -5.00 1.55 -7.65
CA TYR A 76 -5.21 1.48 -6.20
C TYR A 76 -5.88 2.75 -5.66
N GLY A 77 -5.51 3.94 -6.14
CA GLY A 77 -6.13 5.20 -5.71
C GLY A 77 -7.63 5.25 -5.98
N LYS A 78 -8.07 4.76 -7.15
CA LYS A 78 -9.49 4.74 -7.53
C LYS A 78 -10.33 3.72 -6.74
N SER A 79 -9.73 2.63 -6.27
CA SER A 79 -10.45 1.51 -5.64
C SER A 79 -10.67 1.65 -4.13
N ASN A 80 -10.10 2.68 -3.49
CA ASN A 80 -10.20 2.91 -2.03
C ASN A 80 -11.35 3.83 -1.60
N VAL A 81 -12.20 4.26 -2.53
CA VAL A 81 -13.36 5.12 -2.20
C VAL A 81 -14.56 4.23 -1.87
N GLY A 82 -14.89 4.13 -0.58
CA GLY A 82 -16.21 3.63 -0.13
C GLY A 82 -16.28 2.23 0.47
N MET A 83 -15.18 1.64 0.97
CA MET A 83 -15.31 0.39 1.73
C MET A 83 -15.78 0.66 3.16
N ASN A 84 -16.98 0.18 3.48
CA ASN A 84 -17.46 0.05 4.85
C ASN A 84 -16.56 -0.92 5.61
N GLU A 85 -16.36 -0.66 6.91
CA GLU A 85 -15.57 -1.54 7.77
C GLU A 85 -16.21 -2.94 7.79
N PRO A 86 -15.48 -4.00 7.40
CA PRO A 86 -16.02 -5.34 7.35
C PRO A 86 -16.38 -5.77 8.77
N ASN A 87 -17.60 -6.26 8.96
CA ASN A 87 -18.02 -6.80 10.24
C ASN A 87 -17.40 -8.20 10.42
N LEU A 88 -16.30 -8.29 11.19
CA LEU A 88 -15.52 -9.53 11.32
C LEU A 88 -16.34 -10.67 11.92
N GLU A 89 -17.23 -10.37 12.86
CA GLU A 89 -18.02 -11.36 13.63
C GLU A 89 -18.95 -12.20 12.74
N LYS A 90 -19.27 -11.73 11.53
CA LYS A 90 -20.08 -12.47 10.56
C LYS A 90 -19.28 -13.45 9.70
N HIS A 91 -17.96 -13.26 9.58
CA HIS A 91 -17.11 -13.98 8.62
C HIS A 91 -15.98 -14.76 9.31
N ILE A 92 -15.68 -14.42 10.56
CA ILE A 92 -14.67 -15.04 11.40
C ILE A 92 -15.37 -15.45 12.69
N GLU A 93 -15.12 -16.67 13.16
CA GLU A 93 -15.62 -17.15 14.44
C GLU A 93 -15.20 -16.20 15.57
N ASN A 94 -16.15 -15.86 16.46
CA ASN A 94 -15.93 -14.91 17.56
C ASN A 94 -14.73 -15.30 18.44
N THR A 95 -14.50 -16.60 18.59
CA THR A 95 -13.35 -17.18 19.29
C THR A 95 -12.00 -16.70 18.74
N LEU A 96 -11.86 -16.46 17.44
CA LEU A 96 -10.64 -15.90 16.86
C LEU A 96 -10.52 -14.39 17.12
N VAL A 97 -11.64 -13.70 17.02
CA VAL A 97 -11.74 -12.24 17.20
C VAL A 97 -11.37 -11.86 18.64
N ASP A 98 -11.69 -12.71 19.60
CA ASP A 98 -11.42 -12.51 21.03
C ASP A 98 -9.95 -12.78 21.44
N VAL A 99 -9.24 -13.64 20.68
CA VAL A 99 -7.82 -13.93 20.92
C VAL A 99 -6.91 -12.81 20.43
N LEU A 100 -7.34 -12.00 19.46
CA LEU A 100 -6.54 -10.94 18.88
C LEU A 100 -6.48 -9.69 19.78
N PHE A 101 -5.28 -9.17 20.01
CA PHE A 101 -5.12 -7.86 20.65
C PHE A 101 -5.76 -6.74 19.81
N PRO A 102 -6.19 -5.61 20.40
CA PRO A 102 -6.83 -4.51 19.68
C PRO A 102 -6.03 -4.00 18.48
N TYR A 103 -4.70 -3.94 18.57
CA TYR A 103 -3.85 -3.52 17.45
C TYR A 103 -3.82 -4.57 16.33
N GLN A 104 -3.83 -5.86 16.68
CA GLN A 104 -3.88 -6.95 15.71
C GLN A 104 -5.21 -6.97 14.97
N ARG A 105 -6.32 -6.73 15.68
CA ARG A 105 -7.66 -6.60 15.08
C ARG A 105 -7.70 -5.51 14.02
N ARG A 106 -7.12 -4.34 14.31
CA ARG A 106 -7.00 -3.26 13.32
C ARG A 106 -6.19 -3.68 12.09
N GLY A 107 -5.09 -4.41 12.27
CA GLY A 107 -4.29 -4.95 11.17
C GLY A 107 -5.09 -5.91 10.29
N VAL A 108 -5.85 -6.81 10.90
CA VAL A 108 -6.74 -7.76 10.18
C VAL A 108 -7.84 -7.01 9.41
N ILE A 109 -8.55 -6.09 10.07
CA ILE A 109 -9.59 -5.25 9.43
C ILE A 109 -9.02 -4.53 8.23
N TYR A 110 -7.87 -3.88 8.41
CA TYR A 110 -7.21 -3.14 7.34
C TYR A 110 -6.82 -4.07 6.19
N GLY A 111 -6.28 -5.26 6.48
CA GLY A 111 -5.97 -6.26 5.46
C GLY A 111 -7.20 -6.70 4.65
N ILE A 112 -8.33 -6.94 5.33
CA ILE A 112 -9.60 -7.29 4.68
C ILE A 112 -10.09 -6.13 3.81
N MET A 113 -10.09 -4.89 4.33
CA MET A 113 -10.44 -3.70 3.56
C MET A 113 -9.56 -3.50 2.33
N LYS A 114 -8.31 -4.00 2.35
CA LYS A 114 -7.41 -3.98 1.19
C LYS A 114 -7.46 -5.24 0.33
N ARG A 115 -8.51 -6.07 0.48
CA ARG A 115 -8.69 -7.33 -0.24
C ARG A 115 -7.49 -8.28 -0.07
N GLY A 116 -7.01 -8.41 1.16
CA GLY A 116 -5.87 -9.28 1.52
C GLY A 116 -4.49 -8.71 1.18
N ARG A 117 -4.39 -7.54 0.53
CA ARG A 117 -3.12 -6.92 0.14
C ARG A 117 -2.62 -5.96 1.21
N LEU A 118 -1.65 -6.41 2.00
CA LEU A 118 -1.13 -5.65 3.13
C LEU A 118 0.35 -5.96 3.40
N LEU A 119 1.11 -4.93 3.76
CA LEU A 119 2.41 -5.06 4.41
C LEU A 119 2.25 -4.81 5.92
N LEU A 120 2.46 -5.84 6.74
CA LEU A 120 2.52 -5.72 8.20
C LEU A 120 3.95 -5.41 8.64
N ALA A 121 4.22 -4.15 8.96
CA ALA A 121 5.53 -3.64 9.34
C ALA A 121 5.76 -3.56 10.88
N ASP A 122 4.96 -4.29 11.66
CA ASP A 122 5.10 -4.35 13.12
C ASP A 122 6.44 -4.99 13.54
N GLU A 123 6.91 -4.72 14.75
CA GLU A 123 8.09 -5.36 15.31
C GLU A 123 7.95 -6.90 15.40
N MET A 124 9.11 -7.58 15.39
CA MET A 124 9.17 -9.04 15.53
C MET A 124 8.58 -9.46 16.88
N GLY A 125 7.76 -10.52 16.89
CA GLY A 125 7.12 -11.03 18.13
C GLY A 125 5.73 -10.48 18.44
N LEU A 126 5.28 -9.38 17.81
CA LEU A 126 3.96 -8.79 18.07
C LEU A 126 2.75 -9.57 17.49
N GLY A 127 2.96 -10.77 16.98
CA GLY A 127 1.88 -11.62 16.45
C GLY A 127 1.43 -11.26 15.03
N LYS A 128 2.37 -10.95 14.12
CA LYS A 128 2.03 -10.77 12.70
C LYS A 128 1.48 -12.06 12.04
N SER A 129 1.96 -13.22 12.47
CA SER A 129 1.50 -14.51 11.95
C SER A 129 0.01 -14.77 12.26
N ILE A 130 -0.44 -14.44 13.48
CA ILE A 130 -1.85 -14.60 13.85
C ILE A 130 -2.74 -13.60 13.08
N GLN A 131 -2.26 -12.36 12.85
CA GLN A 131 -2.95 -11.40 11.99
C GLN A 131 -3.09 -11.93 10.55
N ALA A 132 -2.01 -12.45 9.97
CA ALA A 132 -2.02 -13.00 8.61
C ALA A 132 -3.00 -14.18 8.48
N LEU A 133 -3.03 -15.09 9.47
CA LEU A 133 -3.99 -16.20 9.50
C LEU A 133 -5.43 -15.71 9.69
N GLY A 134 -5.66 -14.67 10.48
CA GLY A 134 -6.98 -14.05 10.60
C GLY A 134 -7.50 -13.51 9.27
N ILE A 135 -6.63 -12.85 8.49
CA ILE A 135 -6.96 -12.39 7.13
C ILE A 135 -7.22 -13.59 6.21
N ALA A 136 -6.36 -14.61 6.24
CA ALA A 136 -6.52 -15.82 5.41
C ALA A 136 -7.80 -16.61 5.74
N ARG A 137 -8.22 -16.61 7.02
CA ARG A 137 -9.47 -17.23 7.46
C ARG A 137 -10.68 -16.49 6.93
N TYR A 138 -10.64 -15.15 6.89
CA TYR A 138 -11.72 -14.36 6.27
C TYR A 138 -11.93 -14.76 4.80
N PHE A 139 -10.84 -14.98 4.05
CA PHE A 139 -10.87 -15.44 2.66
C PHE A 139 -10.87 -16.97 2.53
N LYS A 140 -11.55 -17.70 3.43
CA LYS A 140 -11.59 -19.18 3.42
C LYS A 140 -12.05 -19.74 2.05
N CYS A 141 -12.94 -19.03 1.36
CA CYS A 141 -13.44 -19.43 0.05
C CYS A 141 -12.36 -19.47 -1.05
N ASP A 142 -11.26 -18.73 -0.88
CA ASP A 142 -10.17 -18.62 -1.86
C ASP A 142 -9.03 -19.62 -1.62
N TRP A 143 -9.23 -20.58 -0.73
CA TRP A 143 -8.25 -21.62 -0.43
C TRP A 143 -7.94 -22.49 -1.66
N PRO A 144 -6.70 -23.03 -1.78
CA PRO A 144 -5.72 -23.32 -0.71
C PRO A 144 -4.84 -22.13 -0.26
N LEU A 145 -4.39 -22.17 1.01
CA LEU A 145 -3.46 -21.18 1.61
C LEU A 145 -1.99 -21.56 1.38
N LEU A 146 -1.20 -20.64 0.81
CA LEU A 146 0.26 -20.76 0.66
C LEU A 146 0.97 -19.78 1.61
N ILE A 147 1.86 -20.32 2.46
CA ILE A 147 2.73 -19.53 3.34
C ILE A 147 4.18 -19.73 2.91
N ILE A 148 4.84 -18.64 2.54
CA ILE A 148 6.27 -18.65 2.18
C ILE A 148 7.03 -18.00 3.32
N CYS A 149 8.04 -18.70 3.84
CA CYS A 149 8.88 -18.19 4.91
C CYS A 149 10.29 -18.80 4.84
N PRO A 150 11.32 -18.16 5.40
CA PRO A 150 12.64 -18.76 5.55
C PRO A 150 12.60 -20.07 6.36
N SER A 151 13.53 -20.98 6.08
CA SER A 151 13.60 -22.28 6.76
C SER A 151 13.66 -22.18 8.29
N SER A 152 14.29 -21.13 8.82
CA SER A 152 14.44 -20.89 10.27
C SER A 152 13.11 -20.67 11.01
N VAL A 153 12.09 -20.14 10.33
CA VAL A 153 10.78 -19.83 10.95
C VAL A 153 9.67 -20.81 10.53
N LYS A 154 10.00 -21.83 9.72
CA LYS A 154 9.05 -22.83 9.23
C LYS A 154 8.29 -23.51 10.37
N TYR A 155 8.99 -23.96 11.40
CA TYR A 155 8.37 -24.61 12.56
C TYR A 155 7.58 -23.64 13.44
N SER A 156 8.03 -22.38 13.53
CA SER A 156 7.26 -21.33 14.22
C SER A 156 5.90 -21.11 13.54
N TRP A 157 5.89 -21.02 12.20
CA TRP A 157 4.64 -20.95 11.43
C TRP A 157 3.77 -22.20 11.60
N LEU A 158 4.36 -23.40 11.56
CA LEU A 158 3.62 -24.64 11.78
C LEU A 158 2.92 -24.65 13.14
N ASN A 159 3.61 -24.27 14.21
CA ASN A 159 3.03 -24.22 15.56
C ASN A 159 1.88 -23.22 15.64
N VAL A 160 2.03 -22.03 15.05
CA VAL A 160 0.94 -21.04 15.01
C VAL A 160 -0.25 -21.59 14.23
N CYS A 161 -0.03 -22.24 13.08
CA CYS A 161 -1.10 -22.88 12.31
C CYS A 161 -1.79 -23.98 13.12
N LEU A 162 -1.05 -24.87 13.77
CA LEU A 162 -1.63 -25.96 14.57
C LEU A 162 -2.43 -25.41 15.74
N SER A 163 -1.89 -24.46 16.51
CA SER A 163 -2.61 -23.82 17.61
C SER A 163 -3.85 -23.09 17.12
N PHE A 164 -3.77 -22.44 15.96
CA PHE A 164 -4.91 -21.80 15.32
C PHE A 164 -5.98 -22.84 14.96
N TYR A 165 -5.67 -23.84 14.12
CA TYR A 165 -6.66 -24.81 13.68
C TYR A 165 -7.16 -25.76 14.77
N ALA A 166 -6.36 -26.07 15.79
CA ALA A 166 -6.82 -26.90 16.92
C ALA A 166 -7.97 -26.22 17.69
N VAL A 167 -7.98 -24.88 17.76
CA VAL A 167 -9.08 -24.11 18.36
C VAL A 167 -10.34 -24.14 17.48
N PHE A 168 -10.20 -24.34 16.16
CA PHE A 168 -11.30 -24.20 15.19
C PHE A 168 -11.71 -25.51 14.49
N ALA A 169 -11.07 -26.64 14.78
CA ALA A 169 -11.43 -27.96 14.26
C ALA A 169 -12.53 -28.66 15.09
N ALA A 170 -12.97 -28.04 16.18
CA ALA A 170 -13.99 -28.56 17.09
C ALA A 170 -15.42 -28.03 16.82
N ASN A 171 -15.63 -27.25 15.76
CA ASN A 171 -16.93 -26.70 15.35
C ASN A 171 -17.27 -27.05 13.90
#